data_AF-A0A7D5N2Z1-F1
#
_entry.id   AF-A0A7D5N2Z1-F1
#
_cell.length_a   1.000
_cell.length_b   1.000
_cell.length_c   1.000
_cell.angle_alpha   90.00
_cell.angle_beta   90.00
_cell.angle_gamma   90.00
#
_symmetry.space_group_name_H-M   'P 1'
#
loop_
_entity.id
_entity.type
_entity.pdbx_description
1 polymer ?
#
loop_
_entity_poly.entity_id
_entity_poly.type
_entity_poly.pdbx_seq_one_letter_code
_entity_poly.pdbx_strand_id
1 'polypeptide(L)'
;MVPDRGVQIALDPDMPTGRFEQHFESEFGLHIQIFRLQQGVWLQTTSTDHLSLKEQNQRGLDADRWKPSRSFQIGIVNKIRSARFILRPGGTY
;
A
#
# COMPACT_ATOMS: atom_id res chain seq x y z
N MET A 1 10.29 19.50 -21.03
CA MET A 1 10.19 18.07 -21.39
C MET A 1 10.19 17.29 -20.07
N VAL A 2 9.03 16.84 -19.61
CA VAL A 2 8.93 15.97 -18.43
C VAL A 2 9.21 14.55 -18.94
N PRO A 3 10.11 13.77 -18.33
CA PRO A 3 10.33 12.40 -18.77
C PRO A 3 9.04 11.61 -18.60
N ASP A 4 8.55 11.02 -19.69
CA ASP A 4 7.35 10.15 -19.76
C ASP A 4 7.55 8.79 -19.06
N ARG A 5 8.60 8.68 -18.24
CA ARG A 5 8.90 7.48 -17.47
C ARG A 5 8.38 7.70 -16.05
N GLY A 6 7.34 6.94 -15.69
CA GLY A 6 6.81 6.94 -14.34
C GLY A 6 7.88 6.67 -13.28
N VAL A 7 7.62 7.09 -12.05
CA VAL A 7 8.52 6.85 -10.91
C VAL A 7 8.38 5.38 -10.47
N GLN A 8 9.48 4.64 -10.46
CA GLN A 8 9.55 3.32 -9.84
C GLN A 8 10.04 3.46 -8.41
N ILE A 9 9.34 2.80 -7.48
CA ILE A 9 9.66 2.86 -6.05
C ILE A 9 9.85 1.41 -5.58
N ALA A 10 11.03 1.12 -5.04
CA ALA A 10 11.27 -0.16 -4.40
C ALA A 10 10.52 -0.21 -3.07
N LEU A 11 9.75 -1.27 -2.85
CA LEU A 11 9.03 -1.48 -1.59
C LEU A 11 9.85 -2.40 -0.71
N ASP A 12 10.17 -1.94 0.50
CA ASP A 12 10.66 -2.79 1.57
C ASP A 12 9.45 -3.36 2.33
N PRO A 13 9.17 -4.67 2.26
CA PRO A 13 8.01 -5.28 2.91
C PRO A 13 7.99 -5.10 4.43
N ASP A 14 9.17 -4.95 5.05
CA ASP A 14 9.32 -4.83 6.50
C ASP A 14 9.26 -3.36 6.96
N MET A 15 9.16 -2.40 6.03
CA MET A 15 8.98 -0.99 6.35
C MET A 15 7.62 -0.74 7.03
N PRO A 16 7.59 -0.04 8.18
CA PRO A 16 6.34 0.41 8.80
C PRO A 16 5.52 1.31 7.88
N THR A 17 4.20 1.12 7.86
CA THR A 17 3.29 1.89 7.00
C THR A 17 3.39 3.40 7.25
N GLY A 18 3.54 3.86 8.50
CA GLY A 18 3.73 5.28 8.79
C GLY A 18 5.04 5.83 8.23
N ARG A 19 6.13 5.06 8.28
CA ARG A 19 7.42 5.43 7.68
C ARG A 19 7.31 5.51 6.16
N PHE A 20 6.57 4.59 5.56
CA PHE A 20 6.30 4.59 4.12
C PHE A 20 5.51 5.84 3.70
N GLU A 21 4.46 6.20 4.43
CA GLU A 21 3.69 7.42 4.17
C GLU A 21 4.57 8.68 4.29
N GLN A 22 5.38 8.78 5.35
CA GLN A 22 6.32 9.89 5.56
C GLN A 22 7.41 9.96 4.49
N HIS A 23 7.89 8.81 4.00
CA HIS A 23 8.87 8.76 2.92
C HIS A 23 8.33 9.39 1.64
N PHE A 24 7.07 9.10 1.29
CA PHE A 24 6.45 9.71 0.11
C PHE A 24 6.22 11.21 0.25
N GLU A 25 5.89 11.67 1.44
CA GLU A 25 5.78 13.10 1.74
C GLU A 25 7.15 13.78 1.61
N SER A 26 8.20 13.18 2.17
CA SER A 26 9.55 13.76 2.20
C SER A 26 10.21 13.79 0.82
N GLU A 27 10.11 12.70 0.05
CA GLU A 27 10.79 12.58 -1.25
C GLU A 27 10.00 13.22 -2.39
N PHE A 28 8.66 13.19 -2.32
CA PHE A 28 7.80 13.59 -3.44
C PHE A 28 6.80 14.70 -3.11
N GLY A 29 6.71 15.14 -1.84
CA GLY A 29 5.66 16.07 -1.40
C GLY A 29 4.27 15.47 -1.45
N LEU A 30 4.15 14.13 -1.47
CA LEU A 30 2.88 13.43 -1.65
C LEU A 30 2.37 12.89 -0.31
N HIS A 31 1.30 13.49 0.20
CA HIS A 31 0.57 12.92 1.33
C HIS A 31 -0.25 11.72 0.86
N ILE A 32 0.25 10.53 1.17
CA ILE A 32 -0.44 9.27 0.87
C ILE A 32 -1.08 8.68 2.13
N GLN A 33 -1.97 7.72 1.92
CA GLN A 33 -2.56 6.89 2.96
C GLN A 33 -2.60 5.44 2.50
N ILE A 34 -2.16 4.54 3.36
CA ILE A 34 -2.28 3.10 3.17
C ILE A 34 -3.69 2.62 3.54
N PHE A 35 -4.23 1.73 2.71
CA PHE A 35 -5.48 1.01 2.92
C PHE A 35 -5.21 -0.49 2.83
N ARG A 36 -5.85 -1.26 3.72
CA ARG A 36 -5.84 -2.72 3.71
C ARG A 36 -7.12 -3.23 3.06
N LEU A 37 -7.01 -4.14 2.10
CA LEU A 37 -8.18 -4.88 1.63
C LEU A 37 -8.51 -5.99 2.62
N GLN A 38 -9.76 -6.04 3.04
CA GLN A 38 -10.30 -7.06 3.94
C GLN A 38 -11.77 -7.29 3.62
N GLN A 39 -12.14 -8.53 3.37
CA GLN A 39 -13.46 -9.04 2.98
C GLN A 39 -14.08 -8.28 1.80
N GLY A 40 -13.25 -7.86 0.85
CA GLY A 40 -13.67 -7.05 -0.30
C GLY A 40 -13.90 -5.56 0.01
N VAL A 41 -13.59 -5.12 1.24
CA VAL A 41 -13.69 -3.72 1.67
C VAL A 41 -12.30 -3.15 1.92
N TRP A 42 -12.05 -1.92 1.44
CA TRP A 42 -10.81 -1.20 1.73
C TRP A 42 -10.94 -0.47 3.07
N LEU A 43 -10.11 -0.85 4.04
CA LEU A 43 -10.09 -0.27 5.37
C LEU A 43 -8.89 0.68 5.50
N GLN A 44 -9.14 1.90 5.95
CA GLN A 44 -8.08 2.86 6.25
C GLN A 44 -7.28 2.40 7.46
N THR A 45 -5.96 2.58 7.42
CA THR A 45 -5.04 2.06 8.42
C THR A 45 -4.62 3.15 9.42
N THR A 46 -5.57 3.69 10.19
CA THR A 46 -5.35 4.86 11.06
C THR A 46 -4.58 4.58 12.35
N SER A 47 -4.53 3.33 12.81
CA SER A 47 -3.95 2.95 14.11
C SER A 47 -2.95 1.79 14.00
N THR A 48 -2.48 1.54 12.79
CA THR A 48 -1.55 0.44 12.46
C THR A 48 -0.31 0.95 11.70
N ASP A 49 0.02 2.22 11.91
CA ASP A 49 1.21 2.92 11.40
C ASP A 49 2.52 2.22 11.77
N HIS A 50 2.55 1.57 12.93
CA HIS A 50 3.66 0.75 13.42
C HIS A 50 3.80 -0.60 12.71
N LEU A 51 2.77 -1.10 12.03
CA LEU A 51 2.84 -2.37 11.31
C LEU A 51 3.56 -2.21 9.99
N SER A 52 4.31 -3.23 9.61
CA SER A 52 4.94 -3.29 8.30
C SER A 52 3.91 -3.45 7.18
N LEU A 53 4.31 -3.10 5.95
CA LEU A 53 3.51 -3.34 4.75
C LEU A 53 3.11 -4.83 4.65
N LYS A 54 4.04 -5.74 4.94
CA LYS A 54 3.82 -7.19 4.95
C LYS A 54 2.81 -7.62 6.00
N GLU A 55 2.95 -7.17 7.25
CA GLU A 55 2.02 -7.49 8.34
C GLU A 55 0.61 -7.00 8.03
N GLN A 56 0.50 -5.79 7.48
CA GLN A 56 -0.78 -5.21 7.12
C GLN A 56 -1.47 -6.00 6.01
N ASN A 57 -0.72 -6.48 5.01
CA ASN A 57 -1.26 -7.38 4.00
C ASN A 57 -1.67 -8.74 4.61
N GLN A 58 -0.87 -9.31 5.50
CA GLN A 58 -1.19 -10.59 6.15
C GLN A 58 -2.50 -10.52 6.94
N ARG A 59 -2.74 -9.43 7.69
CA ARG A 59 -4.02 -9.21 8.39
C ARG A 59 -5.21 -9.17 7.44
N GLY A 60 -5.02 -8.66 6.23
CA GLY A 60 -6.05 -8.63 5.19
C GLY A 60 -6.38 -10.04 4.70
N LEU A 61 -5.34 -10.83 4.41
CA LEU A 61 -5.45 -12.22 4.00
C LEU A 61 -6.08 -13.11 5.09
N ASP A 62 -5.69 -12.93 6.36
CA ASP A 62 -6.23 -13.70 7.48
C ASP A 62 -7.73 -13.45 7.68
N ALA A 63 -8.16 -12.21 7.45
CA ALA A 63 -9.58 -11.85 7.46
C ALA A 63 -10.33 -12.31 6.18
N ASP A 64 -9.61 -12.52 5.09
CA ASP A 64 -10.10 -13.09 3.82
C ASP A 64 -10.07 -14.62 3.78
N ARG A 65 -9.61 -15.30 4.85
CA ARG A 65 -9.37 -16.76 4.91
C ARG A 65 -10.59 -17.65 4.61
N TRP A 66 -11.76 -17.05 4.33
CA TRP A 66 -12.91 -17.69 3.70
C TRP A 66 -13.02 -17.50 2.15
N LYS A 67 -11.95 -17.09 1.42
CA LYS A 67 -11.92 -17.10 -0.06
C LYS A 67 -10.53 -17.48 -0.59
N PRO A 68 -10.36 -18.66 -1.21
CA PRO A 68 -9.04 -19.31 -1.37
C PRO A 68 -8.16 -18.77 -2.52
N SER A 69 -8.41 -17.58 -3.08
CA SER A 69 -7.78 -17.18 -4.35
C SER A 69 -7.51 -15.67 -4.49
N ARG A 70 -6.77 -15.06 -3.54
CA ARG A 70 -6.31 -13.67 -3.69
C ARG A 70 -4.83 -13.49 -3.37
N SER A 71 -4.13 -12.87 -4.32
CA SER A 71 -2.74 -12.39 -4.19
C SER A 71 -2.68 -11.07 -3.41
N PHE A 72 -1.49 -10.73 -2.92
CA PHE A 72 -1.13 -9.49 -2.20
C PHE A 72 -1.82 -8.22 -2.76
N GLN A 73 -2.55 -7.48 -1.92
CA GLN A 73 -3.33 -6.29 -2.30
C GLN A 73 -3.23 -5.20 -1.23
N ILE A 74 -2.33 -4.23 -1.44
CA ILE A 74 -2.29 -2.97 -0.69
C ILE A 74 -2.74 -1.83 -1.60
N GLY A 75 -3.61 -0.97 -1.05
CA GLY A 75 -4.12 0.22 -1.72
C GLY A 75 -3.45 1.46 -1.16
N ILE A 76 -3.07 2.38 -2.04
CA ILE A 76 -2.54 3.70 -1.68
C ILE A 76 -3.47 4.75 -2.24
N VAL A 77 -3.84 5.72 -1.43
CA VAL A 77 -4.61 6.90 -1.89
C VAL A 77 -3.81 8.17 -1.60
N ASN A 78 -3.75 9.09 -2.56
CA ASN A 78 -3.22 10.44 -2.33
C ASN A 78 -4.32 11.33 -1.73
N LYS A 79 -4.02 12.02 -0.61
CA LYS A 79 -4.96 12.87 0.14
C LYS A 79 -5.33 14.18 -0.59
N ILE A 80 -4.50 14.65 -1.53
CA ILE A 80 -4.71 15.92 -2.26
C ILE A 80 -5.46 15.72 -3.59
N ARG A 81 -5.27 14.57 -4.24
CA ARG A 81 -5.96 14.21 -5.49
C ARG A 81 -6.41 12.77 -5.36
N SER A 82 -7.73 12.51 -5.41
CA SER A 82 -8.39 11.20 -5.23
C SER A 82 -7.93 10.12 -6.23
N ALA A 83 -6.66 9.73 -6.19
CA ALA A 83 -6.05 8.72 -7.02
C ALA A 83 -5.80 7.48 -6.15
N ARG A 84 -6.37 6.34 -6.56
CA ARG A 84 -6.19 5.04 -5.92
C ARG A 84 -5.17 4.24 -6.72
N PHE A 85 -4.05 3.90 -6.09
CA PHE A 85 -3.05 3.00 -6.64
C PHE A 85 -3.19 1.64 -5.95
N ILE A 86 -3.25 0.56 -6.73
CA ILE A 86 -3.19 -0.80 -6.19
C ILE A 86 -1.77 -1.28 -6.42
N LEU A 87 -1.02 -1.48 -5.34
CA LEU A 87 0.29 -2.11 -5.43
C LEU A 87 0.09 -3.60 -5.70
N ARG A 88 0.51 -4.03 -6.89
CA ARG A 88 0.65 -5.44 -7.22
C ARG A 88 2.13 -5.79 -7.05
N PRO A 89 2.48 -6.93 -6.41
CA PRO A 89 3.86 -7.38 -6.42
C PRO A 89 4.29 -7.53 -7.89
N GLY A 90 5.45 -6.96 -8.22
CA GLY A 90 6.08 -7.17 -9.53
C GLY A 90 6.36 -8.65 -9.67
N GLY A 91 5.64 -9.32 -10.58
CA GLY A 91 5.88 -10.72 -10.90
C GLY A 91 7.17 -10.85 -11.71
N THR A 92 8.10 -11.64 -11.18
CA THR A 92 8.97 -12.48 -11.99
C THR A 92 8.97 -13.85 -11.33
N TYR A 93 8.18 -14.77 -11.90
CA TYR A 93 8.50 -16.18 -12.19
C TYR A 93 7.40 -16.70 -13.12
#